data_AF-A0A3S4MCE4-F1
#
_entry.id   AF-A0A3S4MCE4-F1
#
_cell.length_a   1.000
_cell.length_b   1.000
_cell.length_c   1.000
_cell.angle_alpha   90.00
_cell.angle_beta   90.00
_cell.angle_gamma   90.00
#
_symmetry.space_group_name_H-M   'P 1'
#
loop_
_entity.id
_entity.type
_entity.pdbx_description
1 polymer ?
#
loop_
_entity_poly.entity_id
_entity_poly.type
_entity_poly.pdbx_seq_one_letter_code
_entity_poly.pdbx_strand_id
1 'polypeptide(L)'
;MNEVKFNIRLYFTGGMKRLTDRIDSTDQLTPQRFIFNAMTELFDSLSDEDLKLIRLRYVEDLTLDEVARRCYLNESTIRRHTNPTVKQVKEIIARAKKNELIDRKEEIECQ
;
A
#
# COMPACT_ATOMS: atom_id res chain seq x y z
N MET A 1 6.82 -11.27 -7.21
CA MET A 1 6.87 -10.14 -6.24
C MET A 1 5.61 -10.19 -5.38
N ASN A 2 5.70 -10.02 -4.06
CA ASN A 2 4.53 -10.01 -3.16
C ASN A 2 3.61 -8.82 -3.51
N GLU A 3 2.29 -9.05 -3.58
CA GLU A 3 1.27 -8.03 -3.88
C GLU A 3 1.36 -6.80 -2.97
N VAL A 4 1.65 -6.98 -1.69
CA VAL A 4 1.81 -5.88 -0.73
C VAL A 4 2.99 -5.01 -1.12
N LYS A 5 4.13 -5.65 -1.39
CA LYS A 5 5.35 -4.97 -1.82
C LYS A 5 5.13 -4.25 -3.16
N PHE A 6 4.41 -4.86 -4.09
CA PHE A 6 4.04 -4.23 -5.36
C PHE A 6 3.20 -2.97 -5.14
N ASN A 7 2.15 -3.02 -4.34
CA ASN A 7 1.28 -1.86 -4.06
C ASN A 7 2.05 -0.73 -3.35
N ILE A 8 2.90 -1.06 -2.36
CA ILE A 8 3.75 -0.08 -1.68
C ILE A 8 4.69 0.61 -2.69
N ARG A 9 5.35 -0.16 -3.56
CA ARG A 9 6.20 0.40 -4.63
C ARG A 9 5.42 1.28 -5.59
N LEU A 10 4.27 0.80 -6.05
CA LEU A 10 3.43 1.50 -7.00
C LEU A 10 2.93 2.83 -6.43
N TYR A 11 2.62 2.87 -5.14
CA TYR A 11 2.28 4.09 -4.41
C TYR A 11 3.46 5.07 -4.38
N PHE A 12 4.62 4.67 -3.84
CA PHE A 12 5.75 5.58 -3.63
C PHE A 12 6.43 6.05 -4.93
N THR A 13 6.29 5.31 -6.02
CA THR A 13 6.76 5.73 -7.36
C THR A 13 5.76 6.65 -8.08
N GLY A 14 4.59 6.91 -7.48
CA GLY A 14 3.51 7.70 -8.08
C GLY A 14 2.76 6.98 -9.21
N GLY A 15 3.10 5.72 -9.50
CA GLY A 15 2.40 4.92 -10.51
C GLY A 15 0.94 4.69 -10.17
N MET A 16 0.63 4.54 -8.87
CA MET A 16 -0.75 4.34 -8.40
C MET A 16 -1.61 5.56 -8.69
N LYS A 17 -1.12 6.77 -8.37
CA LYS A 17 -1.82 8.03 -8.67
C LYS A 17 -2.08 8.19 -10.17
N ARG A 18 -1.07 7.92 -11.02
CA ARG A 18 -1.24 8.00 -12.48
C ARG A 18 -2.26 6.99 -13.00
N LEU A 19 -2.34 5.81 -12.39
CA LEU A 19 -3.32 4.79 -12.74
C LEU A 19 -4.72 5.25 -12.36
N THR A 20 -4.93 5.75 -11.13
CA THR A 20 -6.23 6.23 -10.68
C THR A 20 -6.70 7.44 -11.47
N ASP A 21 -5.82 8.42 -11.72
CA ASP A 21 -6.16 9.63 -12.48
C ASP A 21 -6.53 9.32 -13.95
N ARG A 22 -6.05 8.21 -14.51
CA ARG A 22 -6.44 7.75 -15.86
C ARG A 22 -7.78 7.03 -15.90
N ILE A 23 -8.20 6.42 -14.79
CA ILE A 23 -9.40 5.59 -14.69
C ILE A 23 -10.62 6.43 -14.26
N ASP A 24 -10.43 7.47 -13.43
CA ASP A 24 -11.48 8.37 -12.94
C ASP A 24 -12.02 9.34 -14.01
N SER A 25 -12.45 8.84 -15.18
CA SER A 25 -13.30 9.60 -16.10
C SER A 25 -14.79 9.57 -15.71
N THR A 26 -15.13 8.86 -14.64
CA THR A 26 -16.49 8.64 -14.12
C THR A 26 -16.45 8.80 -12.60
N ASP A 27 -17.40 9.52 -12.01
CA ASP A 27 -17.53 9.84 -10.56
C ASP A 27 -17.73 8.61 -9.63
N GLN A 28 -17.37 7.40 -10.04
CA GLN A 28 -17.47 6.17 -9.26
C GLN A 28 -16.14 5.82 -8.59
N LEU A 29 -16.18 5.54 -7.28
CA LEU A 29 -15.00 5.15 -6.52
C LEU A 29 -14.53 3.75 -6.94
N THR A 30 -13.60 3.68 -7.89
CA THR A 30 -13.01 2.40 -8.29
C THR A 30 -12.22 1.75 -7.14
N PRO A 31 -12.07 0.40 -7.11
CA PRO A 31 -11.24 -0.28 -6.11
C PRO A 31 -9.82 0.27 -6.04
N GLN A 32 -9.26 0.71 -7.18
CA GLN A 32 -7.94 1.30 -7.27
C GLN A 32 -7.90 2.70 -6.62
N ARG A 33 -8.94 3.52 -6.80
CA ARG A 33 -9.09 4.81 -6.12
C ARG A 33 -9.24 4.64 -4.61
N PHE A 34 -10.01 3.65 -4.18
CA PHE A 34 -10.12 3.29 -2.76
C PHE A 34 -8.76 2.92 -2.15
N ILE A 35 -8.00 2.04 -2.81
CA ILE A 35 -6.65 1.64 -2.34
C ILE A 35 -5.74 2.88 -2.25
N PHE A 36 -5.74 3.73 -3.28
CA PHE A 36 -4.91 4.93 -3.31
C PHE A 36 -5.23 5.90 -2.16
N ASN A 37 -6.51 6.19 -1.94
CA ASN A 37 -6.92 7.10 -0.87
C ASN A 37 -6.55 6.53 0.51
N ALA A 38 -6.89 5.27 0.77
CA ALA A 38 -6.60 4.63 2.05
C ALA A 38 -5.09 4.49 2.33
N MET A 39 -4.28 4.23 1.29
CA MET A 39 -2.83 4.21 1.43
C MET A 39 -2.25 5.61 1.64
N THR A 40 -2.84 6.65 1.03
CA THR A 40 -2.44 8.05 1.26
C THR A 40 -2.67 8.43 2.72
N GLU A 41 -3.86 8.20 3.24
CA GLU A 41 -4.17 8.45 4.67
C GLU A 41 -3.23 7.68 5.60
N LEU A 42 -2.98 6.39 5.30
CA LEU A 42 -2.05 5.57 6.07
C LEU A 42 -0.64 6.17 6.08
N PHE A 43 -0.08 6.49 4.91
CA PHE A 43 1.30 6.96 4.82
C PHE A 43 1.50 8.39 5.31
N ASP A 44 0.50 9.26 5.16
CA ASP A 44 0.53 10.63 5.69
C ASP A 44 0.48 10.66 7.23
N SER A 45 -0.05 9.60 7.85
CA SER A 45 -0.08 9.45 9.31
C SER A 45 1.22 8.93 9.94
N LEU A 46 2.15 8.42 9.13
CA LEU A 46 3.38 7.81 9.62
C LEU A 46 4.42 8.86 10.03
N SER A 47 5.27 8.48 10.98
CA SER A 47 6.48 9.26 11.29
C SER A 47 7.47 9.22 10.12
N ASP A 48 8.34 10.23 10.04
CA ASP A 48 9.44 10.26 9.06
C ASP A 48 10.35 9.03 9.16
N GLU A 49 10.56 8.51 10.36
CA GLU A 49 11.34 7.30 10.60
C GLU A 49 10.65 6.06 10.02
N ASP A 50 9.36 5.87 10.30
CA ASP A 50 8.59 4.75 9.75
C ASP A 50 8.55 4.81 8.21
N LEU A 51 8.30 6.00 7.66
CA LEU A 51 8.31 6.23 6.20
C LEU A 51 9.66 5.89 5.59
N LYS A 52 10.76 6.34 6.19
CA LYS A 52 12.12 6.03 5.74
C LYS A 52 12.36 4.52 5.73
N LEU A 53 12.02 3.82 6.82
CA LEU A 53 12.22 2.38 6.93
C LEU A 53 11.36 1.60 5.92
N ILE A 54 10.12 2.04 5.67
CA ILE A 54 9.27 1.45 4.64
C ILE A 54 9.87 1.65 3.24
N ARG A 55 10.36 2.85 2.91
CA ARG A 55 10.99 3.12 1.61
C ARG A 55 12.24 2.26 1.38
N LEU A 56 13.13 2.19 2.36
CA LEU A 56 14.34 1.36 2.28
C LEU A 56 14.00 -0.12 2.05
N ARG A 57 13.02 -0.64 2.80
CA ARG A 57 12.63 -2.06 2.73
C ARG A 57 11.86 -2.43 1.48
N TYR A 58 10.91 -1.59 1.06
CA TYR A 58 9.92 -1.97 0.06
C TYR A 58 10.11 -1.26 -1.28
N VAL A 59 10.70 -0.06 -1.30
CA VAL A 59 11.02 0.64 -2.55
C VAL A 59 12.42 0.24 -3.02
N GLU A 60 13.44 0.49 -2.21
CA GLU A 60 14.85 0.19 -2.52
C GLU A 60 15.21 -1.31 -2.45
N ASP A 61 14.30 -2.14 -1.93
CA ASP A 61 14.46 -3.59 -1.81
C ASP A 61 15.55 -4.08 -0.84
N LEU A 62 15.98 -3.24 0.08
CA LEU A 62 17.05 -3.64 0.99
C LEU A 62 16.57 -4.74 1.94
N THR A 63 17.45 -5.71 2.17
CA THR A 63 17.30 -6.73 3.22
C THR A 63 17.27 -6.09 4.62
N LEU A 64 16.80 -6.81 5.64
CA LEU A 64 16.75 -6.25 6.99
C LEU A 64 18.13 -5.90 7.51
N ASP A 65 19.12 -6.75 7.23
CA ASP A 65 20.51 -6.55 7.58
C ASP A 65 21.11 -5.32 6.88
N GLU A 66 20.82 -5.11 5.58
CA GLU A 66 21.26 -3.88 4.89
C GLU A 66 20.64 -2.62 5.49
N VAL A 67 19.35 -2.64 5.83
CA VAL A 67 18.69 -1.51 6.51
C VAL A 67 19.24 -1.31 7.91
N ALA A 68 19.49 -2.39 8.65
CA ALA A 68 20.10 -2.37 9.98
C ALA A 68 21.46 -1.68 9.96
N ARG A 69 22.33 -2.09 9.02
CA ARG A 69 23.65 -1.47 8.82
C ARG A 69 23.56 -0.01 8.40
N ARG A 70 22.61 0.34 7.52
CA ARG A 70 22.44 1.71 7.01
C ARG A 70 21.83 2.68 8.02
N CYS A 71 20.98 2.19 8.93
CA CYS A 71 20.29 3.01 9.91
C CYS A 71 20.86 2.87 11.33
N TYR A 72 21.87 2.01 11.55
CA TYR A 72 22.40 1.69 12.87
C TYR A 72 21.31 1.21 13.84
N LEU A 73 20.39 0.38 13.33
CA LEU A 73 19.25 -0.16 14.07
C LEU A 73 19.30 -1.70 14.08
N ASN A 74 18.66 -2.31 15.06
CA ASN A 74 18.47 -3.75 15.09
C ASN A 74 17.33 -4.17 14.15
N GLU A 75 17.42 -5.37 13.56
CA GLU A 75 16.35 -5.90 12.71
C GLU A 75 14.99 -5.97 13.43
N SER A 76 14.99 -6.27 14.72
CA SER A 76 13.78 -6.33 15.54
C SER A 76 13.09 -4.97 15.63
N THR A 77 13.86 -3.89 15.79
CA THR A 77 13.38 -2.50 15.76
C THR A 77 12.78 -2.19 14.40
N ILE A 78 13.49 -2.49 13.31
CA ILE A 78 12.99 -2.26 11.94
C ILE A 78 11.67 -2.99 11.69
N ARG A 79 11.55 -4.24 12.16
CA ARG A 79 10.29 -5.01 12.08
C ARG A 79 9.18 -4.36 12.90
N ARG A 80 9.47 -3.86 14.11
CA ARG A 80 8.49 -3.17 14.96
C ARG A 80 7.92 -1.92 14.26
N HIS A 81 8.77 -1.16 13.58
CA HIS A 81 8.36 0.02 12.81
C HIS A 81 7.57 -0.34 11.54
N THR A 82 8.04 -1.34 10.78
CA THR A 82 7.48 -1.61 9.45
C THR A 82 6.29 -2.59 9.42
N ASN A 83 6.23 -3.56 10.34
CA ASN A 83 5.19 -4.59 10.33
C ASN A 83 3.76 -4.04 10.49
N PRO A 84 3.48 -3.07 11.38
CA PRO A 84 2.14 -2.51 11.51
C PRO A 84 1.62 -1.91 10.20
N THR A 85 2.43 -1.11 9.52
CA THR A 85 2.10 -0.52 8.21
C THR A 85 1.84 -1.59 7.16
N VAL A 86 2.72 -2.60 7.08
CA VAL A 86 2.58 -3.71 6.12
C VAL A 86 1.31 -4.52 6.37
N LYS A 87 0.91 -4.69 7.63
CA LYS A 87 -0.37 -5.32 8.01
C LYS A 87 -1.56 -4.47 7.54
N GLN A 88 -1.53 -3.16 7.77
CA GLN A 88 -2.59 -2.26 7.34
C GLN A 88 -2.73 -2.23 5.80
N VAL A 89 -1.62 -2.20 5.06
CA VAL A 89 -1.67 -2.29 3.58
C VAL A 89 -2.32 -3.60 3.12
N LYS A 90 -2.02 -4.73 3.76
CA LYS A 90 -2.71 -6.01 3.45
C LYS A 90 -4.22 -5.91 3.65
N GLU A 91 -4.65 -5.27 4.73
CA GLU A 91 -6.07 -5.10 5.05
C GLU A 91 -6.78 -4.19 4.06
N ILE A 92 -6.14 -3.09 3.63
CA ILE A 92 -6.65 -2.19 2.58
C ILE A 92 -6.89 -2.95 1.28
N ILE A 93 -5.90 -3.72 0.81
CA ILE A 93 -6.00 -4.51 -0.42
C ILE A 93 -7.12 -5.57 -0.30
N ALA A 94 -7.22 -6.23 0.85
CA ALA A 94 -8.27 -7.23 1.09
C ALA A 94 -9.68 -6.61 1.06
N ARG A 95 -9.86 -5.42 1.63
CA ARG A 95 -11.14 -4.68 1.60
C ARG A 95 -11.52 -4.29 0.18
N ALA A 96 -10.57 -3.76 -0.60
CA ALA A 96 -10.82 -3.38 -1.99
C ALA A 96 -11.32 -4.56 -2.84
N LYS A 97 -10.68 -5.73 -2.69
CA LYS A 97 -11.10 -6.97 -3.38
C LYS A 97 -12.48 -7.45 -2.95
N LYS A 98 -12.82 -7.31 -1.66
CA LYS A 98 -14.14 -7.67 -1.16
C LYS A 98 -15.22 -6.79 -1.77
N ASN A 99 -14.99 -5.48 -1.86
CA ASN A 99 -15.93 -4.54 -2.45
C ASN A 99 -16.14 -4.84 -3.94
N GLU A 100 -15.07 -5.08 -4.70
CA GLU A 100 -15.15 -5.48 -6.12
C GLU A 100 -15.93 -6.78 -6.35
N LEU A 101 -15.96 -7.70 -5.37
CA LEU A 101 -16.77 -8.91 -5.44
C LEU A 101 -18.24 -8.68 -5.10
N ILE A 102 -18.56 -7.65 -4.31
CA ILE A 102 -19.93 -7.28 -3.99
C ILE A 102 -20.56 -6.58 -5.20
N ASP A 103 -19.87 -5.59 -5.78
CA ASP A 103 -20.36 -4.85 -6.94
C ASP A 103 -20.70 -5.78 -8.12
N ARG A 104 -19.83 -6.77 -8.38
CA ARG A 104 -20.08 -7.80 -9.41
C ARG A 104 -21.26 -8.72 -9.13
N LYS A 105 -21.61 -8.96 -7.86
CA LYS A 105 -22.79 -9.77 -7.51
C LYS A 105 -24.08 -8.99 -7.71
N GLU A 106 -24.09 -7.71 -7.33
CA GLU A 106 -25.24 -6.81 -7.54
C GLU A 106 -25.55 -6.62 -9.04
N GLU A 107 -24.52 -6.51 -9.89
CA GLU A 107 -24.68 -6.45 -11.35
C GLU A 107 -25.34 -7.70 -11.95
N ILE A 108 -25.06 -8.89 -11.41
CA ILE A 108 -25.63 -10.16 -11.90
C ILE A 108 -27.07 -10.34 -11.42
N GLU A 109 -27.42 -9.89 -10.21
CA GLU A 109 -28.79 -10.00 -9.68
C GLU A 109 -29.77 -8.98 -10.29
N CYS A 110 -29.27 -7.90 -10.89
CA CYS A 110 -30.08 -6.87 -11.55
C CYS A 110 -30.31 -7.10 -13.07
N GLN A 111 -29.87 -8.23 -13.62
CA GLN A 111 -30.08 -8.65 -15.03
C GLN A 111 -31.12 -9.77 -15.13
#